data_AF-G7EIX9-F1
#
_entry.id   AF-G7EIX9-F1
#
_cell.length_a   1.000
_cell.length_b   1.000
_cell.length_c   1.000
_cell.angle_alpha   90.00
_cell.angle_beta   90.00
_cell.angle_gamma   90.00
#
_symmetry.space_group_name_H-M   'P 1'
#
loop_
_entity.id
_entity.type
_entity.pdbx_description
1 polymer ?
#
loop_
_entity_poly.entity_id
_entity_poly.type
_entity_poly.pdbx_seq_one_letter_code
_entity_poly.pdbx_strand_id
1 'polypeptide(L)'
;MAVAEQCEKPRLKRMLMSVRSKVVEGYTLADGLSEFPHVFDDLYRAMVAAGEKSGHLDQVLNRLADYTEQRQHMRSQITQAMVYPIILVVFAIGIVSVLLGTVVPKILKTFEKTKQVLPWTTEWVMAGSHFVQNYWFISLIAITAIAIGIKHALKQPKIRFWWDERVLHMPGIGKVARGINTARFARTLSILSSSSVPLLEGMRISGDVLINEKLKRRLQMHPIE
;
A
#
# COMPACT_ATOMS: atom_id res chain seq x y z
N MET A 1 20.28 7.16 23.19
CA MET A 1 19.23 7.35 24.22
C MET A 1 18.28 8.49 23.86
N ALA A 2 18.79 9.62 23.37
CA ALA A 2 18.00 10.79 22.99
C ALA A 2 16.71 10.49 22.20
N VAL A 3 16.77 9.69 21.12
CA VAL A 3 15.59 9.47 20.26
C VAL A 3 14.43 8.75 20.98
N ALA A 4 14.73 7.75 21.83
CA ALA A 4 13.69 7.02 22.56
C ALA A 4 13.09 7.86 23.70
N GLU A 5 13.89 8.73 24.31
CA GLU A 5 13.44 9.65 25.37
C GLU A 5 12.64 10.83 24.81
N GLN A 6 12.96 11.29 23.60
CA GLN A 6 12.24 12.34 22.88
C GLN A 6 10.93 11.84 22.22
N CYS A 7 10.65 10.54 22.25
CA CYS A 7 9.42 9.99 21.66
C CYS A 7 8.19 10.25 22.54
N GLU A 8 7.26 11.08 22.07
CA GLU A 8 5.96 11.31 22.73
C GLU A 8 5.07 10.06 22.74
N LYS A 9 5.18 9.20 21.71
CA LYS A 9 4.30 8.03 21.56
C LYS A 9 4.84 6.82 22.34
N PRO A 10 4.11 6.27 23.33
CA PRO A 10 4.58 5.14 24.14
C PRO A 10 4.87 3.87 23.36
N ARG A 11 4.19 3.66 22.23
CA ARG A 11 4.45 2.52 21.33
C ARG A 11 5.81 2.65 20.62
N LEU A 12 6.14 3.84 20.12
CA LEU A 12 7.42 4.09 19.46
C LEU A 12 8.59 4.02 20.44
N LYS A 13 8.41 4.59 21.64
CA LYS A 13 9.40 4.49 22.71
C LYS A 13 9.72 3.03 23.06
N ARG A 14 8.71 2.19 23.26
CA ARG A 14 8.89 0.75 23.54
C ARG A 14 9.62 0.03 22.41
N MET A 15 9.23 0.29 21.16
CA MET A 15 9.88 -0.29 19.99
C MET A 15 11.36 0.09 19.92
N LEU A 16 11.70 1.37 20.06
CA LEU A 16 13.10 1.84 20.04
C LEU A 16 13.92 1.29 21.21
N MET A 17 13.30 1.12 22.38
CA MET A 17 13.97 0.48 23.52
C MET A 17 14.24 -1.01 23.26
N SER A 18 13.34 -1.72 22.57
CA SER A 18 13.54 -3.11 22.13
C SER A 18 14.72 -3.21 21.17
N VAL A 19 14.73 -2.36 20.14
CA VAL A 19 15.84 -2.28 19.16
C VAL A 19 17.16 -1.98 19.87
N ARG A 20 17.16 -1.05 20.82
CA ARG A 20 18.36 -0.75 21.63
C ARG A 20 18.83 -1.97 22.43
N SER A 21 17.92 -2.69 23.10
CA SER A 21 18.29 -3.89 23.87
C SER A 21 19.04 -4.88 23.00
N LYS A 22 18.52 -5.14 21.80
CA LYS A 22 19.15 -6.04 20.81
C LYS A 22 20.56 -5.58 20.43
N VAL A 23 20.75 -4.30 20.14
CA VAL A 23 22.07 -3.78 19.79
C VAL A 23 23.04 -3.87 20.97
N VAL A 24 22.57 -3.62 22.19
CA VAL A 24 23.39 -3.77 23.41
C VAL A 24 23.74 -5.23 23.69
N GLU A 25 22.86 -6.17 23.33
CA GLU A 25 23.10 -7.63 23.36
C GLU A 25 24.10 -8.11 22.30
N GLY A 26 24.55 -7.23 21.38
CA GLY A 26 25.55 -7.53 20.36
C GLY A 26 24.98 -7.87 18.98
N TYR A 27 23.65 -7.75 18.78
CA TYR A 27 23.05 -7.86 17.45
C TYR A 27 23.31 -6.60 16.62
N THR A 28 23.22 -6.74 15.30
CA THR A 28 23.29 -5.57 14.40
C THR A 28 22.03 -4.71 14.56
N LEU A 29 22.13 -3.43 14.21
CA LEU A 29 20.97 -2.53 14.14
C LEU A 29 19.94 -3.08 13.16
N ALA A 30 20.38 -3.62 12.01
CA ALA A 30 19.49 -4.25 11.04
C ALA A 30 18.69 -5.42 11.64
N ASP A 31 19.32 -6.26 12.47
CA ASP A 31 18.67 -7.36 13.17
C ASP A 31 17.64 -6.82 14.18
N GLY A 32 17.99 -5.81 14.97
CA GLY A 32 17.05 -5.18 15.91
C GLY A 32 15.83 -4.57 15.20
N LEU A 33 16.03 -3.92 14.05
CA LEU A 33 14.95 -3.36 13.23
C LEU A 33 14.08 -4.47 12.58
N SER A 34 14.64 -5.67 12.37
CA SER A 34 13.93 -6.80 11.75
C SER A 34 12.78 -7.35 12.59
N GLU A 35 12.76 -7.10 13.90
CA GLU A 35 11.65 -7.44 14.79
C GLU A 35 10.37 -6.63 14.47
N PHE A 36 10.50 -5.50 13.77
CA PHE A 36 9.40 -4.60 13.46
C PHE A 36 9.25 -4.37 11.93
N PRO A 37 9.01 -5.41 11.12
CA PRO A 37 8.99 -5.32 9.66
C PRO A 37 7.80 -4.51 9.12
N HIS A 38 6.78 -4.26 9.95
CA HIS A 38 5.64 -3.41 9.64
C HIS A 38 5.96 -1.91 9.77
N VAL A 39 7.06 -1.56 10.43
CA VAL A 39 7.56 -0.18 10.58
C VAL A 39 8.78 0.04 9.69
N PHE A 40 9.74 -0.88 9.74
CA PHE A 40 10.96 -0.85 8.94
C PHE A 40 10.84 -1.85 7.79
N ASP A 41 10.56 -1.33 6.60
CA ASP A 41 10.39 -2.16 5.42
C ASP A 41 11.72 -2.83 4.99
N ASP A 42 11.63 -3.78 4.05
CA ASP A 42 12.78 -4.55 3.58
C ASP A 42 13.89 -3.65 3.03
N LEU A 43 13.52 -2.55 2.37
CA LEU A 43 14.46 -1.56 1.86
C LEU A 43 15.23 -0.89 2.98
N TYR A 44 14.53 -0.39 4.00
CA TYR A 44 15.16 0.29 5.13
C TYR A 44 16.16 -0.64 5.84
N ARG A 45 15.74 -1.88 6.13
CA ARG A 45 16.58 -2.86 6.84
C ARG A 45 17.78 -3.30 6.02
N ALA A 46 17.60 -3.55 4.71
CA ALA A 46 18.70 -3.97 3.84
C ALA A 46 19.76 -2.87 3.67
N MET A 47 19.35 -1.59 3.62
CA MET A 47 20.30 -0.49 3.55
C MET A 47 21.06 -0.32 4.87
N VAL A 48 20.38 -0.40 6.02
CA VAL A 48 21.05 -0.38 7.33
C VAL A 48 22.08 -1.52 7.42
N ALA A 49 21.70 -2.74 7.04
CA ALA A 49 22.62 -3.89 7.04
C ALA A 49 23.85 -3.66 6.15
N ALA A 50 23.66 -3.07 4.96
CA ALA A 50 24.75 -2.72 4.06
C ALA A 50 25.68 -1.66 4.66
N GLY A 51 25.11 -0.63 5.30
CA GLY A 51 25.86 0.44 5.97
C GLY A 51 26.63 -0.05 7.19
N GLU A 52 26.07 -0.97 7.97
CA GLU A 52 26.78 -1.62 9.09
C GLU A 52 27.95 -2.46 8.60
N LYS A 53 27.73 -3.27 7.54
CA LYS A 53 28.77 -4.11 6.95
C LYS A 53 29.89 -3.30 6.28
N SER A 54 29.56 -2.17 5.66
CA SER A 54 30.54 -1.29 5.01
C SER A 54 31.18 -0.28 5.96
N GLY A 55 30.69 -0.15 7.20
CA GLY A 55 31.16 0.86 8.16
C GLY A 55 30.70 2.30 7.86
N HIS A 56 29.71 2.48 6.97
CA HIS A 56 29.18 3.79 6.53
C HIS A 56 27.74 4.01 7.00
N LEU A 57 27.40 3.51 8.19
CA LEU A 57 26.04 3.56 8.72
C LEU A 57 25.51 4.99 8.89
N ASP A 58 26.37 5.94 9.27
CA ASP A 58 26.06 7.36 9.43
C ASP A 58 25.52 7.97 8.13
N GLN A 59 26.20 7.73 7.01
CA GLN A 59 25.81 8.22 5.69
C GLN A 59 24.51 7.57 5.23
N VAL A 60 24.38 6.25 5.41
CA VAL A 60 23.16 5.52 5.04
C VAL A 60 21.96 6.02 5.83
N LEU A 61 22.09 6.24 7.14
CA LEU A 61 21.01 6.75 7.98
C LEU A 61 20.57 8.16 7.56
N ASN A 62 21.52 9.04 7.23
CA ASN A 62 21.19 10.37 6.68
C ASN A 62 20.42 10.26 5.36
N ARG A 63 20.84 9.40 4.44
CA ARG A 63 20.12 9.16 3.18
C ARG A 63 18.74 8.55 3.40
N LEU A 64 18.60 7.65 4.38
CA LEU A 64 17.31 7.07 4.76
C LEU A 64 16.39 8.13 5.38
N ALA A 65 16.92 9.09 6.13
CA ALA A 65 16.17 10.21 6.66
C ALA A 65 15.59 11.07 5.52
N ASP A 66 16.44 11.53 4.58
CA ASP A 66 16.03 12.29 3.40
C ASP A 66 14.95 11.54 2.59
N TYR A 67 15.17 10.23 2.36
CA TYR A 67 14.24 9.38 1.65
C TYR A 67 12.87 9.29 2.36
N THR A 68 12.90 9.10 3.68
CA THR A 68 11.68 8.95 4.48
C THR A 68 10.90 10.28 4.54
N GLU A 69 11.60 11.40 4.63
CA GLU A 69 11.01 12.74 4.60
C GLU A 69 10.32 13.01 3.25
N GLN A 70 11.01 12.79 2.13
CA GLN A 70 10.42 12.93 0.79
C GLN A 70 9.21 12.02 0.60
N ARG A 71 9.29 10.77 1.06
CA ARG A 71 8.19 9.82 0.99
C ARG A 71 6.99 10.27 1.83
N GLN A 72 7.23 10.81 3.03
CA GLN A 72 6.18 11.33 3.89
C GLN A 72 5.52 12.58 3.29
N HIS A 73 6.30 13.48 2.72
CA HIS A 73 5.79 14.67 2.03
C HIS A 73 4.89 14.28 0.85
N MET A 74 5.36 13.38 -0.03
CA MET A 74 4.54 12.86 -1.15
C MET A 74 3.27 12.17 -0.67
N ARG A 75 3.36 11.34 0.38
CA ARG A 75 2.19 10.67 0.97
C ARG A 75 1.18 11.68 1.53
N SER A 76 1.65 12.71 2.21
CA SER A 76 0.81 13.77 2.76
C SER A 76 0.05 14.50 1.66
N GLN A 77 0.75 14.90 0.60
CA GLN A 77 0.13 15.56 -0.56
C GLN A 77 -0.96 14.69 -1.21
N ILE A 78 -0.66 13.41 -1.45
CA ILE A 78 -1.65 12.48 -2.02
C ILE A 78 -2.85 12.33 -1.09
N THR A 79 -2.60 12.19 0.22
CA THR A 79 -3.68 12.05 1.22
C THR A 79 -4.58 13.27 1.23
N GLN A 80 -3.99 14.47 1.21
CA GLN A 80 -4.73 15.74 1.16
C GLN A 80 -5.51 15.90 -0.14
N ALA A 81 -4.91 15.56 -1.29
CA ALA A 81 -5.57 15.63 -2.60
C ALA A 81 -6.76 14.66 -2.72
N MET A 82 -6.74 13.53 -2.00
CA MET A 82 -7.82 12.54 -2.00
C MET A 82 -9.01 12.91 -1.12
N VAL A 83 -8.86 13.87 -0.19
CA VAL A 83 -9.95 14.27 0.72
C VAL A 83 -11.17 14.76 -0.06
N TYR A 84 -10.98 15.69 -1.00
CA TYR A 84 -12.08 16.27 -1.77
C TYR A 84 -12.81 15.23 -2.65
N PRO A 85 -12.12 14.41 -3.49
CA PRO A 85 -12.77 13.35 -4.25
C PRO A 85 -13.55 12.36 -3.38
N ILE A 86 -13.00 11.96 -2.23
CA ILE A 86 -13.68 11.01 -1.32
C ILE A 86 -14.97 11.63 -0.77
N ILE A 87 -14.91 12.87 -0.28
CA ILE A 87 -16.10 13.57 0.23
C ILE A 87 -17.15 13.66 -0.86
N LEU A 88 -16.79 14.13 -2.06
CA LEU A 88 -17.73 14.29 -3.16
C LEU A 88 -18.41 12.96 -3.55
N VAL A 89 -17.63 11.88 -3.67
CA VAL A 89 -18.16 10.54 -4.00
C VAL A 89 -19.09 10.02 -2.91
N VAL A 90 -18.73 10.18 -1.64
CA VAL A 90 -19.57 9.76 -0.51
C VAL A 90 -20.90 10.53 -0.50
N PHE A 91 -20.85 11.85 -0.70
CA PHE A 91 -22.05 12.68 -0.80
C PHE A 91 -22.92 12.28 -1.99
N ALA A 92 -22.33 12.08 -3.18
CA ALA A 92 -23.06 11.68 -4.38
C ALA A 92 -23.75 10.31 -4.19
N ILE A 93 -23.04 9.32 -3.66
CA ILE A 93 -23.62 8.00 -3.35
C ILE A 93 -24.73 8.13 -2.30
N GLY A 94 -24.53 8.96 -1.27
CA GLY A 94 -25.55 9.21 -0.24
C GLY A 94 -26.84 9.79 -0.80
N ILE A 95 -26.75 10.85 -1.60
CA ILE A 95 -27.92 11.50 -2.23
C ILE A 95 -28.65 10.52 -3.16
N VAL A 96 -27.92 9.82 -4.04
CA VAL A 96 -28.51 8.82 -4.95
C VAL A 96 -29.19 7.70 -4.16
N SER A 97 -28.58 7.25 -3.06
CA SER A 97 -29.16 6.21 -2.20
C SER A 97 -30.45 6.67 -1.53
N VAL A 98 -30.52 7.92 -1.02
CA VAL A 98 -31.75 8.48 -0.43
C VAL A 98 -32.85 8.62 -1.48
N LEU A 99 -32.50 9.12 -2.68
CA LEU A 99 -33.45 9.31 -3.78
C LEU A 99 -34.03 7.97 -4.24
N LEU A 100 -33.18 6.97 -4.47
CA LEU A 100 -33.61 5.62 -4.84
C LEU A 100 -34.36 4.93 -3.69
N GLY A 101 -33.97 5.14 -2.44
CA GLY A 101 -34.58 4.47 -1.29
C GLY A 101 -35.95 5.02 -0.91
N THR A 102 -36.22 6.31 -1.12
CA THR A 102 -37.41 6.98 -0.57
C THR A 102 -38.27 7.71 -1.60
N VAL A 103 -37.67 8.37 -2.58
CA VAL A 103 -38.39 9.24 -3.53
C VAL A 103 -38.93 8.43 -4.70
N VAL A 104 -38.08 7.62 -5.33
CA VAL A 104 -38.44 6.77 -6.48
C VAL A 104 -39.62 5.83 -6.17
N PRO A 105 -39.65 5.08 -5.04
CA PRO A 105 -40.79 4.21 -4.72
C PRO A 105 -42.12 4.95 -4.61
N LYS A 106 -42.11 6.17 -4.08
CA LYS A 106 -43.35 6.98 -3.93
C LYS A 106 -43.93 7.34 -5.30
N ILE A 107 -43.04 7.70 -6.23
CA ILE A 107 -43.43 8.00 -7.61
C ILE A 107 -43.98 6.73 -8.26
N LEU A 108 -43.26 5.61 -8.19
CA LEU A 108 -43.66 4.34 -8.81
C LEU A 108 -44.99 3.79 -8.27
N LYS A 109 -45.23 3.88 -6.95
CA LYS A 109 -46.53 3.52 -6.34
C LYS A 109 -47.71 4.34 -6.87
N THR A 110 -47.45 5.53 -7.41
CA THR A 110 -48.48 6.37 -8.04
C THR A 110 -48.78 5.88 -9.46
N PHE A 111 -47.78 5.39 -10.20
CA PHE A 111 -47.96 4.82 -11.54
C PHE A 111 -48.72 3.50 -11.53
N GLU A 112 -48.49 2.64 -10.53
CA GLU A 112 -49.22 1.37 -10.36
C GLU A 112 -50.74 1.59 -10.23
N LYS A 113 -51.15 2.69 -9.61
CA LYS A 113 -52.57 3.06 -9.48
C LYS A 113 -53.22 3.45 -10.81
N THR A 114 -52.42 3.86 -11.80
CA THR A 114 -52.90 4.37 -13.09
C THR A 114 -53.08 3.26 -14.15
N LYS A 115 -52.87 1.97 -13.80
CA LYS A 115 -52.96 0.80 -14.72
C LYS A 115 -52.11 0.92 -16.00
N GLN A 116 -51.13 1.82 -16.05
CA GLN A 116 -50.19 1.89 -17.15
C GLN A 116 -49.09 0.86 -16.96
N VAL A 117 -48.75 0.13 -18.03
CA VAL A 117 -47.63 -0.81 -18.02
C VAL A 117 -46.31 -0.04 -17.90
N LEU A 118 -45.47 -0.48 -16.97
CA LEU A 118 -44.17 0.17 -16.75
C LEU A 118 -43.23 -0.16 -17.93
N PRO A 119 -42.58 0.84 -18.54
CA PRO A 119 -41.52 0.59 -19.51
C PRO A 119 -40.35 -0.18 -18.87
N TRP A 120 -39.66 -1.00 -19.65
CA TRP A 120 -38.50 -1.80 -19.20
C TRP A 120 -37.41 -0.98 -18.48
N THR A 121 -37.24 0.30 -18.86
CA THR A 121 -36.29 1.22 -18.21
C THR A 121 -36.66 1.51 -16.75
N THR A 122 -37.95 1.47 -16.42
CA THR A 122 -38.46 1.74 -15.07
C THR A 122 -38.32 0.52 -14.15
N GLU A 123 -38.36 -0.70 -14.70
CA GLU A 123 -38.09 -1.93 -13.95
C GLU A 123 -36.65 -1.97 -13.42
N TRP A 124 -35.66 -1.52 -14.20
CA TRP A 124 -34.27 -1.40 -13.74
C TRP A 124 -34.11 -0.40 -12.59
N VAL A 125 -34.81 0.73 -12.67
CA VAL A 125 -34.82 1.74 -11.60
C VAL A 125 -35.50 1.21 -10.34
N MET A 126 -36.58 0.43 -10.50
CA MET A 126 -37.27 -0.25 -9.41
C MET A 126 -36.38 -1.31 -8.74
N ALA A 127 -35.67 -2.12 -9.54
CA ALA A 127 -34.71 -3.10 -9.05
C ALA A 127 -33.57 -2.43 -8.27
N GLY A 128 -33.03 -1.32 -8.78
CA GLY A 128 -32.01 -0.51 -8.09
C GLY A 128 -32.54 0.08 -6.77
N SER A 129 -33.79 0.55 -6.75
CA SER A 129 -34.45 1.05 -5.56
C SER A 129 -34.63 -0.04 -4.48
N HIS A 130 -35.12 -1.22 -4.85
CA HIS A 130 -35.25 -2.36 -3.94
C HIS A 130 -33.89 -2.85 -3.45
N PHE A 131 -32.87 -2.82 -4.32
CA PHE A 131 -31.50 -3.16 -3.95
C PHE A 131 -30.97 -2.23 -2.85
N VAL A 132 -31.12 -0.91 -3.02
CA VAL A 132 -30.69 0.07 -2.02
C VAL A 132 -31.48 -0.07 -0.71
N GLN A 133 -32.80 -0.27 -0.77
CA GLN A 133 -33.60 -0.41 0.45
C GLN A 133 -33.27 -1.66 1.25
N ASN A 134 -33.15 -2.80 0.58
CA ASN A 134 -33.07 -4.10 1.24
C ASN A 134 -31.63 -4.62 1.43
N TYR A 135 -30.71 -4.25 0.54
CA TYR A 135 -29.37 -4.84 0.48
C TYR A 135 -28.24 -3.83 0.73
N TRP A 136 -28.48 -2.59 1.16
CA TRP A 136 -27.38 -1.63 1.38
C TRP A 136 -26.40 -2.09 2.47
N PHE A 137 -26.90 -2.61 3.60
CA PHE A 137 -26.04 -3.17 4.66
C PHE A 137 -25.27 -4.39 4.18
N ILE A 138 -25.94 -5.32 3.49
CA ILE A 138 -25.34 -6.53 2.91
C ILE A 138 -24.26 -6.16 1.90
N SER A 139 -24.49 -5.15 1.06
CA SER A 139 -23.51 -4.65 0.09
C SER A 139 -22.28 -4.07 0.76
N LEU A 140 -22.45 -3.30 1.83
CA LEU A 140 -21.32 -2.74 2.59
C LEU A 140 -20.48 -3.84 3.25
N ILE A 141 -21.14 -4.84 3.82
CA ILE A 141 -20.48 -6.02 4.38
C ILE A 141 -19.76 -6.80 3.28
N ALA A 142 -20.40 -7.04 2.13
CA ALA A 142 -19.82 -7.76 1.01
C ALA A 142 -18.58 -7.05 0.45
N ILE A 143 -18.63 -5.74 0.24
CA ILE A 143 -17.48 -4.94 -0.21
C ILE A 143 -16.32 -5.05 0.81
N THR A 144 -16.64 -4.93 2.10
CA THR A 144 -15.64 -5.05 3.17
C THR A 144 -15.02 -6.44 3.22
N ALA A 145 -15.85 -7.48 3.12
CA ALA A 145 -15.42 -8.88 3.11
C ALA A 145 -14.55 -9.19 1.89
N ILE A 146 -14.92 -8.69 0.71
CA ILE A 146 -14.12 -8.82 -0.52
C ILE A 146 -12.78 -8.11 -0.35
N ALA A 147 -12.74 -6.89 0.18
CA ALA A 147 -11.50 -6.15 0.39
C ALA A 147 -10.55 -6.89 1.36
N ILE A 148 -11.09 -7.41 2.47
CA ILE A 148 -10.32 -8.22 3.42
C ILE A 148 -9.88 -9.54 2.78
N GLY A 149 -10.75 -10.20 2.02
CA GLY A 149 -10.47 -11.43 1.30
C GLY A 149 -9.34 -11.27 0.29
N ILE A 150 -9.37 -10.22 -0.53
CA ILE A 150 -8.28 -9.88 -1.46
C ILE A 150 -7.00 -9.62 -0.68
N LYS A 151 -7.04 -8.81 0.40
CA LYS A 151 -5.87 -8.53 1.23
C LYS A 151 -5.27 -9.80 1.83
N HIS A 152 -6.11 -10.75 2.25
CA HIS A 152 -5.67 -12.01 2.82
C HIS A 152 -5.14 -12.97 1.75
N ALA A 153 -5.81 -13.05 0.60
CA ALA A 153 -5.37 -13.84 -0.55
C ALA A 153 -3.99 -13.39 -1.06
N LEU A 154 -3.75 -12.07 -1.11
CA LEU A 154 -2.44 -11.52 -1.50
C LEU A 154 -1.32 -11.78 -0.48
N LYS A 155 -1.61 -12.31 0.72
CA LYS A 155 -0.58 -12.82 1.64
C LYS A 155 -0.05 -14.20 1.22
N GLN A 156 -0.82 -14.97 0.45
CA GLN A 156 -0.37 -16.28 0.00
C GLN A 156 0.68 -16.12 -1.12
N PRO A 157 1.88 -16.73 -1.00
CA PRO A 157 2.98 -16.53 -1.94
C PRO A 157 2.62 -16.88 -3.40
N LYS A 158 1.84 -17.95 -3.60
CA LYS A 158 1.40 -18.39 -4.93
C LYS A 158 0.50 -17.36 -5.60
N ILE A 159 -0.48 -16.83 -4.84
CA ILE A 159 -1.43 -15.82 -5.33
C ILE A 159 -0.71 -14.51 -5.60
N ARG A 160 0.17 -14.09 -4.69
CA ARG A 160 0.98 -12.88 -4.84
C ARG A 160 1.84 -12.92 -6.10
N PHE A 161 2.52 -14.05 -6.35
CA PHE A 161 3.36 -14.21 -7.53
C PHE A 161 2.55 -14.14 -8.85
N TRP A 162 1.42 -14.86 -8.90
CA TRP A 162 0.53 -14.82 -10.07
C TRP A 162 -0.04 -13.41 -10.31
N TRP A 163 -0.45 -12.73 -9.23
CA TRP A 163 -0.96 -11.37 -9.28
C TRP A 163 0.11 -10.39 -9.80
N ASP A 164 1.31 -10.45 -9.24
CA ASP A 164 2.44 -9.60 -9.62
C ASP A 164 2.84 -9.82 -11.07
N GLU A 165 2.75 -11.04 -11.59
CA GLU A 165 2.95 -11.34 -13.01
C GLU A 165 1.84 -10.76 -13.89
N ARG A 166 0.58 -10.91 -13.52
CA ARG A 166 -0.56 -10.35 -14.25
C ARG A 166 -0.49 -8.82 -14.34
N VAL A 167 -0.16 -8.16 -13.23
CA VAL A 167 -0.07 -6.69 -13.16
C VAL A 167 0.93 -6.13 -14.18
N LEU A 168 2.04 -6.83 -14.44
CA LEU A 168 3.05 -6.39 -15.42
C LEU A 168 2.53 -6.39 -16.87
N HIS A 169 1.51 -7.21 -17.17
CA HIS A 169 0.95 -7.35 -18.52
C HIS A 169 -0.29 -6.48 -18.76
N MET A 170 -0.83 -5.83 -17.73
CA MET A 170 -2.03 -4.99 -17.87
C MET A 170 -1.70 -3.66 -18.60
N PRO A 171 -2.54 -3.22 -19.56
CA PRO A 171 -2.36 -1.92 -20.20
C PRO A 171 -2.50 -0.78 -19.18
N GLY A 172 -1.65 0.25 -19.28
CA GLY A 172 -1.56 1.34 -18.31
C GLY A 172 -0.86 0.93 -17.01
N ILE A 173 -1.44 0.02 -16.22
CA ILE A 173 -0.95 -0.38 -14.89
C ILE A 173 0.45 -1.01 -14.98
N GLY A 174 0.72 -1.84 -15.99
CA GLY A 174 2.01 -2.50 -16.15
C GLY A 174 3.17 -1.53 -16.42
N LYS A 175 2.91 -0.35 -17.01
CA LYS A 175 3.92 0.71 -17.16
C LYS A 175 4.24 1.34 -15.81
N VAL A 176 3.20 1.64 -15.01
CA VAL A 176 3.35 2.20 -13.66
C VAL A 176 4.08 1.21 -12.74
N ALA A 177 3.70 -0.07 -12.76
CA ALA A 177 4.33 -1.10 -11.95
C ALA A 177 5.83 -1.25 -12.26
N ARG A 178 6.20 -1.28 -13.55
CA ARG A 178 7.62 -1.29 -13.95
C ARG A 178 8.34 -0.02 -13.51
N GLY A 179 7.75 1.15 -13.75
CA GLY A 179 8.33 2.44 -13.35
C GLY A 179 8.61 2.53 -11.85
N ILE A 180 7.68 2.08 -11.00
CA ILE A 180 7.87 2.04 -9.54
C ILE A 180 9.01 1.11 -9.13
N ASN A 181 9.07 -0.10 -9.72
CA ASN A 181 10.12 -1.06 -9.39
C ASN A 181 11.50 -0.57 -9.87
N THR A 182 11.60 -0.03 -11.09
CA THR A 182 12.83 0.56 -11.62
C THR A 182 13.28 1.77 -10.79
N ALA A 183 12.36 2.67 -10.43
CA ALA A 183 12.69 3.81 -9.58
C ALA A 183 13.17 3.38 -8.19
N ARG A 184 12.56 2.34 -7.61
CA ARG A 184 13.01 1.77 -6.34
C ARG A 184 14.40 1.15 -6.46
N PHE A 185 14.66 0.36 -7.49
CA PHE A 185 15.97 -0.22 -7.77
C PHE A 185 17.03 0.88 -7.90
N ALA A 186 16.82 1.85 -8.80
CA ALA A 186 17.76 2.94 -9.07
C ALA A 186 18.03 3.79 -7.82
N ARG A 187 16.99 4.09 -7.03
CA ARG A 187 17.15 4.84 -5.78
C ARG A 187 17.94 4.07 -4.74
N THR A 188 17.66 2.78 -4.56
CA THR A 188 18.38 1.92 -3.62
C THR A 188 19.86 1.86 -4.01
N LEU A 189 20.12 1.60 -5.29
CA LEU A 189 21.47 1.54 -5.82
C LEU A 189 22.20 2.87 -5.66
N SER A 190 21.53 3.99 -5.92
CA SER A 190 22.09 5.33 -5.75
C SER A 190 22.48 5.60 -4.29
N ILE A 191 21.64 5.24 -3.33
CA ILE A 191 21.94 5.46 -1.91
C ILE A 191 23.13 4.59 -1.49
N LEU A 192 23.09 3.29 -1.80
CA LEU A 192 24.16 2.36 -1.45
C LEU A 192 25.49 2.76 -2.10
N SER A 193 25.48 3.07 -3.41
CA SER A 193 26.66 3.51 -4.15
C SER A 193 27.23 4.82 -3.59
N SER A 194 26.36 5.77 -3.21
CA SER A 194 26.79 7.03 -2.60
C SER A 194 27.34 6.87 -1.18
N SER A 195 27.08 5.73 -0.53
CA SER A 195 27.53 5.39 0.82
C SER A 195 28.67 4.37 0.81
N SER A 196 29.47 4.37 -0.26
CA SER A 196 30.65 3.51 -0.43
C SER A 196 30.38 2.00 -0.31
N VAL A 197 29.13 1.57 -0.52
CA VAL A 197 28.80 0.14 -0.61
C VAL A 197 29.27 -0.37 -1.97
N PRO A 198 30.01 -1.51 -2.05
CA PRO A 198 30.47 -2.06 -3.31
C PRO A 198 29.34 -2.23 -4.33
N LEU A 199 29.56 -1.80 -5.58
CA LEU A 199 28.50 -1.71 -6.59
C LEU A 199 27.78 -3.05 -6.80
N LEU A 200 28.52 -4.16 -6.86
CA LEU A 200 27.96 -5.51 -7.03
C LEU A 200 27.00 -5.87 -5.88
N GLU A 201 27.40 -5.59 -4.64
CA GLU A 201 26.56 -5.81 -3.46
C GLU A 201 25.36 -4.86 -3.47
N GLY A 202 25.57 -3.61 -3.87
CA GLY A 202 24.50 -2.63 -4.06
C GLY A 202 23.46 -3.08 -5.08
N MET A 203 23.88 -3.68 -6.19
CA MET A 203 22.99 -4.22 -7.23
C MET A 203 22.19 -5.42 -6.74
N ARG A 204 22.84 -6.35 -6.02
CA ARG A 204 22.18 -7.50 -5.39
C ARG A 204 21.10 -7.06 -4.41
N ILE A 205 21.45 -6.16 -3.48
CA ILE A 205 20.52 -5.62 -2.48
C ILE A 205 19.37 -4.86 -3.15
N SER A 206 19.67 -4.06 -4.17
CA SER A 206 18.65 -3.32 -4.93
C SER A 206 17.64 -4.24 -5.63
N GLY A 207 18.08 -5.43 -6.09
CA GLY A 207 17.20 -6.46 -6.62
C GLY A 207 16.33 -7.12 -5.55
N ASP A 208 16.87 -7.37 -4.37
CA ASP A 208 16.19 -8.04 -3.26
C ASP A 208 15.05 -7.20 -2.63
N VAL A 209 15.10 -5.88 -2.77
CA VAL A 209 14.11 -4.94 -2.21
C VAL A 209 12.99 -4.55 -3.18
N LEU A 210 12.95 -5.17 -4.37
CA LEU A 210 11.87 -4.95 -5.34
C LEU A 210 10.51 -5.39 -4.77
N ILE A 211 9.45 -4.65 -5.14
CA ILE A 211 8.09 -4.88 -4.64
C ILE A 211 7.42 -6.06 -5.37
N ASN A 212 7.76 -6.23 -6.65
CA ASN A 212 7.18 -7.26 -7.49
C ASN A 212 8.01 -8.55 -7.40
N GLU A 213 7.41 -9.61 -6.87
CA GLU A 213 8.08 -10.90 -6.62
C GLU A 213 8.61 -11.54 -7.91
N LYS A 214 7.93 -11.35 -9.05
CA LYS A 214 8.38 -11.89 -10.35
C LYS A 214 9.67 -11.20 -10.80
N LEU A 215 9.76 -9.88 -10.67
CA LEU A 215 10.96 -9.12 -11.03
C LEU A 215 12.13 -9.45 -10.10
N LYS A 216 11.88 -9.55 -8.80
CA LYS A 216 12.87 -9.96 -7.80
C LYS A 216 13.50 -11.31 -8.16
N ARG A 217 12.67 -12.34 -8.41
CA ARG A 217 13.18 -13.67 -8.79
C ARG A 217 13.95 -13.68 -10.11
N ARG A 218 13.55 -12.86 -11.10
CA ARG A 218 14.26 -12.77 -12.39
C ARG A 218 15.70 -12.25 -12.22
N LEU A 219 15.89 -11.23 -11.38
CA LEU A 219 17.21 -10.67 -11.11
C LEU A 219 18.10 -11.62 -10.29
N GLN A 220 17.51 -12.45 -9.44
CA GLN A 220 18.25 -13.46 -8.67
C GLN A 220 18.72 -14.64 -9.54
N MET A 221 17.99 -15.01 -10.59
CA MET A 221 18.37 -16.13 -11.47
C MET A 221 19.38 -15.76 -12.57
N HIS A 222 19.59 -14.46 -12.84
CA HIS A 222 20.64 -13.98 -13.74
C HIS A 222 21.56 -13.05 -12.94
N PRO A 223 22.49 -13.60 -12.13
CA PRO A 223 23.50 -12.78 -11.48
C PRO A 223 24.26 -12.00 -12.56
N ILE A 224 24.41 -10.70 -12.31
CA ILE A 224 25.10 -9.79 -13.23
C ILE A 224 26.59 -10.09 -13.07
N GLU A 225 27.11 -10.96 -13.93
CA GLU A 225 28.54 -11.25 -14.12
C GLU A 225 29.26 -10.08 -14.80
#